data_AF-A0A921H2F0-F1
#
_entry.id   AF-A0A921H2F0-F1
#
_cell.length_a   1.000
_cell.length_b   1.000
_cell.length_c   1.000
_cell.angle_alpha   90.00
_cell.angle_beta   90.00
_cell.angle_gamma   90.00
#
_symmetry.space_group_name_H-M   'P 1'
#
loop_
_entity.id
_entity.type
_entity.pdbx_description
1 polymer ?
#
loop_
_entity_poly.entity_id
_entity_poly.type
_entity_poly.pdbx_seq_one_letter_code
_entity_poly.pdbx_strand_id
1 'polypeptide(L)'
;ISEEKMIPEIVDSTIIQEGRFLFEQQAREPQTALLSIVDQNKAVWTSQFILEKGNIKIIGNEQGNTQISGTPNNELLQEYLNRWYVPFNKMRQISNEVSRLEKAGQLTSAVYDSLDRISSGYMREMRLLALEFVKENINTPAGRSQVIEIVGLPERLLVEIPEKADSVSLRHPLVQKIVKRVNTYNAVAVGKTYQDAVVFDTQNQEVHLSDYIGKGKYVLIDFWASWCRPCCAEMPELKRLYDQYKQQGFEIVGISVEQDKDSWKAKIEELRMDWPQLLDVKEEAARKYVVGTIPHTVLIDPSGVIIAKNLRGKELGEKIAQSIKK
;
A
#
# COMPACT_ATOMS: atom_id res chain seq x y z
N ILE A 1 16.17 -4.83 6.20
CA ILE A 1 16.57 -5.88 5.24
C ILE A 1 16.43 -5.23 3.88
N SER A 2 17.57 -5.00 3.24
CA SER A 2 17.66 -4.43 1.89
C SER A 2 16.70 -5.15 0.95
N GLU A 3 16.15 -4.43 -0.01
CA GLU A 3 15.58 -5.04 -1.22
C GLU A 3 16.69 -5.86 -1.88
N GLU A 4 16.86 -7.11 -1.47
CA GLU A 4 17.44 -8.12 -2.34
C GLU A 4 16.54 -8.12 -3.56
N LYS A 5 16.99 -7.44 -4.61
CA LYS A 5 16.42 -7.60 -5.94
C LYS A 5 16.39 -9.11 -6.16
N MET A 6 15.20 -9.70 -6.23
CA MET A 6 15.04 -11.06 -6.73
C MET A 6 15.51 -11.02 -8.18
N ILE A 7 16.80 -11.27 -8.39
CA ILE A 7 17.38 -11.45 -9.71
C ILE A 7 17.04 -12.87 -10.11
N PRO A 8 16.26 -13.09 -11.18
CA PRO A 8 15.97 -14.44 -11.64
C PRO A 8 17.28 -15.16 -11.95
N GLU A 9 17.46 -16.36 -11.40
CA GLU A 9 18.57 -17.24 -11.76
C GLU A 9 18.22 -18.00 -13.04
N ILE A 10 19.19 -18.16 -13.94
CA ILE A 10 19.03 -18.98 -15.13
C ILE A 10 19.08 -20.44 -14.69
N VAL A 11 17.93 -21.11 -14.73
CA VAL A 11 17.80 -22.52 -14.36
C VAL A 11 18.12 -23.44 -15.54
N ASP A 12 17.90 -22.98 -16.78
CA ASP A 12 18.11 -23.74 -18.01
C ASP A 12 18.12 -22.82 -19.24
N SER A 13 18.62 -23.32 -20.35
CA SER A 13 18.54 -22.65 -21.66
C SER A 13 18.53 -23.65 -22.80
N THR A 14 17.76 -23.37 -23.84
CA THR A 14 17.77 -24.16 -25.09
C THR A 14 17.68 -23.23 -26.31
N ILE A 15 17.94 -23.78 -27.49
CA ILE A 15 17.88 -23.06 -28.76
C ILE A 15 16.50 -23.28 -29.39
N ILE A 16 15.92 -22.21 -29.94
CA ILE A 16 14.70 -22.31 -30.75
C ILE A 16 15.10 -22.85 -32.13
N GLN A 17 14.59 -24.02 -32.50
CA GLN A 17 14.80 -24.66 -33.80
C GLN A 17 13.44 -24.80 -34.50
N GLU A 18 13.34 -24.27 -35.72
CA GLU A 18 12.10 -24.30 -36.52
C GLU A 18 10.86 -23.77 -35.76
N GLY A 19 11.06 -22.73 -34.94
CA GLY A 19 9.99 -22.13 -34.12
C GLY A 19 9.55 -22.97 -32.93
N ARG A 20 10.30 -24.01 -32.56
CA ARG A 20 10.03 -24.90 -31.42
C ARG A 20 11.18 -24.92 -30.44
N PHE A 21 10.87 -25.23 -29.19
CA PHE A 21 11.84 -25.43 -28.13
C PHE A 21 11.33 -26.52 -27.18
N LEU A 22 12.25 -27.13 -26.44
CA LEU A 22 11.96 -28.15 -25.44
C LEU A 22 12.86 -27.93 -24.22
N PHE A 23 12.26 -28.01 -23.04
CA PHE A 23 12.96 -28.10 -21.76
C PHE A 23 12.58 -29.41 -21.10
N GLU A 24 13.56 -30.12 -20.57
CA GLU A 24 13.35 -31.32 -19.77
C GLU A 24 13.96 -31.10 -18.39
N GLN A 25 13.10 -31.03 -17.37
CA GLN A 25 13.51 -30.74 -16.01
C GLN A 25 13.00 -31.81 -15.06
N GLN A 26 13.76 -32.08 -13.99
CA GLN A 26 13.28 -32.95 -12.92
C GLN A 26 12.09 -32.29 -12.20
N ALA A 27 11.12 -33.11 -11.80
CA ALA A 27 9.96 -32.63 -11.04
C ALA A 27 10.42 -31.96 -9.73
N ARG A 28 9.97 -30.73 -9.54
CA ARG A 28 10.23 -29.91 -8.34
C ARG A 28 8.90 -29.47 -7.73
N GLU A 29 8.97 -28.99 -6.50
CA GLU A 29 7.87 -28.24 -5.90
C GLU A 29 7.47 -27.09 -6.84
N PRO A 30 6.16 -26.81 -7.01
CA PRO A 30 5.70 -25.75 -7.90
C PRO A 30 6.30 -24.40 -7.53
N GLN A 31 6.87 -23.71 -8.53
CA GLN A 31 7.51 -22.42 -8.36
C GLN A 31 7.16 -21.47 -9.50
N THR A 32 7.15 -20.17 -9.22
CA THR A 32 7.06 -19.16 -10.26
C THR A 32 8.35 -19.17 -11.08
N ALA A 33 8.22 -19.30 -12.40
CA ALA A 33 9.33 -19.27 -13.33
C ALA A 33 9.07 -18.25 -14.44
N LEU A 34 10.16 -17.79 -15.05
CA LEU A 34 10.13 -16.89 -16.21
C LEU A 34 10.73 -17.64 -17.40
N LEU A 35 10.04 -17.60 -18.53
CA LEU A 35 10.61 -18.00 -19.82
C LEU A 35 10.94 -16.72 -20.60
N SER A 36 12.20 -16.57 -21.00
CA SER A 36 12.64 -15.44 -21.80
C SER A 36 13.19 -15.88 -23.16
N ILE A 37 12.83 -15.15 -24.21
CA ILE A 37 13.51 -15.23 -25.51
C ILE A 37 14.62 -14.19 -25.48
N VAL A 38 15.84 -14.63 -25.76
CA VAL A 38 17.03 -13.79 -25.73
C VAL A 38 17.56 -13.63 -27.16
N ASP A 39 17.71 -12.38 -27.59
CA ASP A 39 18.38 -12.01 -28.84
C ASP A 39 19.55 -11.07 -28.53
N GLN A 40 20.73 -11.34 -29.09
CA GLN A 40 21.97 -10.58 -28.84
C GLN A 40 22.24 -10.27 -27.35
N ASN A 41 22.09 -11.28 -26.48
CA ASN A 41 22.25 -11.19 -25.02
C ASN A 41 21.25 -10.25 -24.32
N LYS A 42 20.13 -9.91 -24.96
CA LYS A 42 19.03 -9.14 -24.36
C LYS A 42 17.75 -9.95 -24.39
N ALA A 43 17.05 -10.01 -23.27
CA ALA A 43 15.70 -10.55 -23.23
C ALA A 43 14.79 -9.64 -24.07
N VAL A 44 14.28 -10.16 -25.19
CA VAL A 44 13.35 -9.46 -26.08
C VAL A 44 11.89 -9.78 -25.76
N TRP A 45 11.66 -10.87 -25.03
CA TRP A 45 10.35 -11.30 -24.55
C TRP A 45 10.50 -12.09 -23.28
N THR A 46 9.57 -11.94 -22.34
CA THR A 46 9.52 -12.70 -21.10
C THR A 46 8.08 -13.01 -20.74
N SER A 47 7.81 -14.24 -20.33
CA SER A 47 6.50 -14.66 -19.82
C SER A 47 6.63 -15.44 -18.53
N GLN A 48 5.73 -15.17 -17.58
CA GLN A 48 5.66 -15.87 -16.31
C GLN A 48 4.81 -17.14 -16.46
N PHE A 49 5.25 -18.21 -15.80
CA PHE A 49 4.50 -19.45 -15.68
C PHE A 49 4.76 -20.13 -14.33
N ILE A 50 4.01 -21.18 -14.03
CA ILE A 50 4.26 -22.04 -12.88
C ILE A 50 5.02 -23.28 -13.37
N LEU A 51 6.28 -23.39 -12.97
CA LEU A 51 7.06 -24.60 -13.19
C LEU A 51 6.61 -25.65 -12.18
N GLU A 52 5.85 -26.63 -12.66
CA GLU A 52 5.27 -27.72 -11.88
C GLU A 52 5.35 -29.06 -12.62
N LYS A 53 5.03 -30.15 -11.93
CA LYS A 53 5.00 -31.49 -12.53
C LYS A 53 3.92 -31.57 -13.60
N GLY A 54 4.32 -31.89 -14.83
CA GLY A 54 3.43 -32.14 -15.96
C GLY A 54 4.02 -31.63 -17.27
N ASN A 55 3.26 -31.77 -18.35
CA ASN A 55 3.65 -31.26 -19.66
C ASN A 55 3.10 -29.84 -19.83
N ILE A 56 3.95 -28.84 -19.64
CA ILE A 56 3.60 -27.44 -19.80
C ILE A 56 3.77 -27.05 -21.26
N LYS A 57 2.70 -26.53 -21.88
CA LYS A 57 2.72 -26.05 -23.26
C LYS A 57 2.72 -24.52 -23.26
N ILE A 58 3.74 -23.93 -23.88
CA ILE A 58 3.89 -22.48 -24.03
C ILE A 58 3.89 -22.14 -25.52
N ILE A 59 2.99 -21.27 -25.93
CA ILE A 59 2.87 -20.76 -27.30
C ILE A 59 3.02 -19.24 -27.25
N GLY A 60 4.06 -18.72 -27.88
CA GLY A 60 4.26 -17.29 -28.09
C GLY A 60 3.86 -16.87 -29.50
N ASN A 61 3.55 -15.58 -29.69
CA ASN A 61 3.43 -14.97 -31.02
C ASN A 61 4.34 -13.75 -31.17
N GLU A 62 4.50 -13.25 -32.39
CA GLU A 62 5.35 -12.09 -32.71
C GLU A 62 4.92 -10.78 -32.03
N GLN A 63 3.69 -10.71 -31.53
CA GLN A 63 3.14 -9.56 -30.81
C GLN A 63 3.44 -9.62 -29.30
N GLY A 64 4.15 -10.67 -28.86
CA GLY A 64 4.53 -10.91 -27.48
C GLY A 64 3.42 -11.51 -26.62
N ASN A 65 2.31 -11.95 -27.20
CA ASN A 65 1.26 -12.66 -26.44
C ASN A 65 1.71 -14.10 -26.16
N THR A 66 1.45 -14.58 -24.95
CA THR A 66 1.72 -15.95 -24.53
C THR A 66 0.44 -16.67 -24.17
N GLN A 67 0.32 -17.90 -24.61
CA GLN A 67 -0.65 -18.86 -24.09
C GLN A 67 0.10 -20.00 -23.41
N ILE A 68 -0.22 -20.22 -22.13
CA ILE A 68 0.37 -21.24 -21.29
C ILE A 68 -0.72 -22.17 -20.80
N SER A 69 -0.49 -23.48 -20.92
CA SER A 69 -1.50 -24.52 -20.65
C SER A 69 -0.86 -25.87 -20.35
N GLY A 70 -1.68 -26.89 -20.13
CA GLY A 70 -1.23 -28.29 -19.98
C GLY A 70 -1.01 -28.72 -18.54
N THR A 71 -1.09 -27.79 -17.58
CA THR A 71 -1.10 -28.09 -16.15
C THR A 71 -2.06 -27.16 -15.38
N PRO A 72 -2.64 -27.60 -14.25
CA PRO A 72 -3.72 -26.88 -13.59
C PRO A 72 -3.37 -25.45 -13.13
N ASN A 73 -2.15 -25.22 -12.59
CA ASN A 73 -1.80 -23.87 -12.14
C ASN A 73 -1.53 -22.92 -13.30
N ASN A 74 -1.02 -23.44 -14.42
CA ASN A 74 -0.80 -22.63 -15.61
C ASN A 74 -2.12 -22.25 -16.30
N GLU A 75 -3.09 -23.17 -16.36
CA GLU A 75 -4.43 -22.87 -16.88
C GLU A 75 -5.16 -21.83 -16.03
N LEU A 76 -5.11 -22.00 -14.71
CA LEU A 76 -5.65 -21.05 -13.75
C LEU A 76 -4.99 -19.66 -13.86
N LEU A 77 -3.65 -19.61 -13.95
CA LEU A 77 -2.92 -18.37 -14.14
C LEU A 77 -3.26 -17.72 -15.49
N GLN A 78 -3.37 -18.52 -16.56
CA GLN A 78 -3.70 -18.03 -17.89
C GLN A 78 -5.10 -17.41 -17.95
N GLU A 79 -6.10 -18.01 -17.29
CA GLU A 79 -7.45 -17.43 -17.19
C GLU A 79 -7.43 -16.03 -16.58
N TYR A 80 -6.69 -15.87 -15.47
CA TYR A 80 -6.46 -14.57 -14.85
C TYR A 80 -5.72 -13.60 -15.79
N LEU A 81 -4.62 -14.04 -16.40
CA LEU A 81 -3.81 -13.19 -17.29
C LEU A 81 -4.62 -12.72 -18.51
N ASN A 82 -5.50 -13.55 -19.05
CA ASN A 82 -6.40 -13.16 -20.15
C ASN A 82 -7.27 -11.96 -19.76
N ARG A 83 -7.78 -11.92 -18.52
CA ARG A 83 -8.54 -10.78 -17.99
C ARG A 83 -7.64 -9.59 -17.69
N TRP A 84 -6.47 -9.82 -17.08
CA TRP A 84 -5.53 -8.79 -16.68
C TRP A 84 -4.93 -8.03 -17.88
N TYR A 85 -4.64 -8.73 -18.98
CA TYR A 85 -4.07 -8.13 -20.18
C TYR A 85 -5.02 -7.15 -20.90
N VAL A 86 -6.33 -7.24 -20.68
CA VAL A 86 -7.31 -6.32 -21.29
C VAL A 86 -7.07 -4.86 -20.86
N PRO A 87 -7.15 -4.49 -19.57
CA PRO A 87 -6.83 -3.14 -19.12
C PRO A 87 -5.35 -2.79 -19.31
N PHE A 88 -4.42 -3.76 -19.16
CA PHE A 88 -3.00 -3.52 -19.42
C PHE A 88 -2.73 -3.05 -20.85
N ASN A 89 -3.33 -3.70 -21.85
CA ASN A 89 -3.15 -3.33 -23.25
C ASN A 89 -3.70 -1.94 -23.55
N LYS A 90 -4.82 -1.54 -22.92
CA LYS A 90 -5.36 -0.17 -23.02
C LYS A 90 -4.41 0.85 -22.38
N MET A 91 -3.84 0.53 -21.23
CA MET A 91 -2.82 1.36 -20.57
C MET A 91 -1.56 1.51 -21.45
N ARG A 92 -1.10 0.43 -22.09
CA ARG A 92 0.02 0.45 -23.04
C ARG A 92 -0.29 1.33 -24.26
N GLN A 93 -1.52 1.28 -24.79
CA GLN A 93 -1.95 2.17 -25.88
C GLN A 93 -1.90 3.64 -25.46
N ILE A 94 -2.34 3.97 -24.24
CA ILE A 94 -2.24 5.33 -23.70
C ILE A 94 -0.77 5.77 -23.58
N SER A 95 0.10 4.91 -23.06
CA SER A 95 1.53 5.21 -22.95
C SER A 95 2.17 5.49 -24.32
N ASN A 96 1.83 4.69 -25.34
CA ASN A 96 2.28 4.92 -26.71
C ASN A 96 1.76 6.25 -27.27
N GLU A 97 0.51 6.61 -26.98
CA GLU A 97 -0.09 7.86 -27.41
C GLU A 97 0.57 9.07 -26.74
N VAL A 98 0.86 8.99 -25.44
CA VAL A 98 1.63 10.01 -24.71
C VAL A 98 2.98 10.23 -25.38
N SER A 99 3.73 9.16 -25.67
CA SER A 99 5.03 9.25 -26.35
C SER A 99 4.91 9.85 -27.76
N ARG A 100 3.85 9.52 -28.50
CA ARG A 100 3.58 10.09 -29.84
C ARG A 100 3.33 11.59 -29.76
N LEU A 101 2.45 12.03 -28.85
CA LEU A 101 2.10 13.43 -28.66
C LEU A 101 3.30 14.26 -28.18
N GLU A 102 4.12 13.69 -27.29
CA GLU A 102 5.35 14.32 -26.81
C GLU A 102 6.32 14.56 -27.97
N LYS A 103 6.61 13.52 -28.78
CA LYS A 103 7.47 13.64 -29.97
C LYS A 103 6.93 14.62 -31.02
N ALA A 104 5.61 14.76 -31.11
CA ALA A 104 4.96 15.71 -32.01
C ALA A 104 4.89 17.15 -31.45
N GLY A 105 5.33 17.39 -30.21
CA GLY A 105 5.17 18.69 -29.55
C GLY A 105 3.72 19.07 -29.23
N GLN A 106 2.83 18.08 -29.15
CA GLN A 106 1.39 18.24 -28.96
C GLN A 106 0.90 17.88 -27.55
N LEU A 107 1.80 17.43 -26.67
CA LEU A 107 1.46 17.06 -25.30
C LEU A 107 1.36 18.31 -24.40
N THR A 108 0.14 18.73 -24.10
CA THR A 108 -0.14 19.76 -23.08
C THR A 108 -0.37 19.12 -21.71
N SER A 109 -0.22 19.89 -20.63
CA SER A 109 -0.50 19.41 -19.26
C SER A 109 -1.94 18.90 -19.12
N ALA A 110 -2.92 19.61 -19.67
CA ALA A 110 -4.33 19.20 -19.62
C ALA A 110 -4.59 17.86 -20.36
N VAL A 111 -3.90 17.64 -21.49
CA VAL A 111 -4.00 16.37 -22.24
C VAL A 111 -3.33 15.25 -21.46
N TYR A 112 -2.13 15.50 -20.92
CA TYR A 112 -1.43 14.54 -20.07
C TYR A 112 -2.28 14.13 -18.85
N ASP A 113 -2.81 15.10 -18.10
CA ASP A 113 -3.66 14.85 -16.92
C ASP A 113 -4.90 14.03 -17.27
N SER A 114 -5.48 14.24 -18.45
CA SER A 114 -6.62 13.46 -18.92
C SER A 114 -6.23 12.01 -19.20
N LEU A 115 -5.14 11.79 -19.95
CA LEU A 115 -4.63 10.46 -20.27
C LEU A 115 -4.16 9.71 -19.03
N ASP A 116 -3.51 10.40 -18.10
CA ASP A 116 -3.04 9.85 -16.82
C ASP A 116 -4.20 9.39 -15.94
N ARG A 117 -5.30 10.18 -15.85
CA ARG A 117 -6.52 9.76 -15.15
C ARG A 117 -7.11 8.47 -15.73
N ILE A 118 -7.15 8.34 -17.06
CA ILE A 118 -7.65 7.13 -17.73
C ILE A 118 -6.72 5.95 -17.45
N SER A 119 -5.41 6.15 -17.59
CA SER A 119 -4.37 5.16 -17.29
C SER A 119 -4.46 4.65 -15.85
N SER A 120 -4.60 5.56 -14.89
CA SER A 120 -4.82 5.26 -13.47
C SER A 120 -6.09 4.44 -13.21
N GLY A 121 -7.14 4.67 -14.00
CA GLY A 121 -8.37 3.86 -13.98
C GLY A 121 -8.10 2.39 -14.33
N TYR A 122 -7.38 2.14 -15.43
CA TYR A 122 -6.99 0.78 -15.83
C TYR A 122 -6.02 0.14 -14.83
N MET A 123 -5.08 0.90 -14.27
CA MET A 123 -4.20 0.40 -13.20
C MET A 123 -5.01 -0.06 -11.98
N ARG A 124 -6.06 0.69 -11.60
CA ARG A 124 -6.95 0.29 -10.51
C ARG A 124 -7.72 -0.99 -10.84
N GLU A 125 -8.23 -1.11 -12.07
CA GLU A 125 -8.90 -2.33 -12.55
C GLU A 125 -7.98 -3.56 -12.45
N MET A 126 -6.74 -3.45 -12.95
CA MET A 126 -5.73 -4.51 -12.87
C MET A 126 -5.45 -4.93 -11.43
N ARG A 127 -5.29 -3.96 -10.52
CA ARG A 127 -5.07 -4.23 -9.08
C ARG A 127 -6.26 -4.95 -8.42
N LEU A 128 -7.49 -4.64 -8.83
CA LEU A 128 -8.68 -5.32 -8.31
C LEU A 128 -8.78 -6.75 -8.85
N LEU A 129 -8.46 -6.98 -10.12
CA LEU A 129 -8.38 -8.32 -10.71
C LEU A 129 -7.34 -9.17 -9.98
N ALA A 130 -6.15 -8.61 -9.70
CA ALA A 130 -5.10 -9.29 -8.94
C ALA A 130 -5.56 -9.61 -7.51
N LEU A 131 -6.22 -8.66 -6.84
CA LEU A 131 -6.75 -8.88 -5.49
C LEU A 131 -7.80 -10.00 -5.44
N GLU A 132 -8.76 -9.99 -6.37
CA GLU A 132 -9.78 -11.04 -6.51
C GLU A 132 -9.12 -12.40 -6.73
N PHE A 133 -8.24 -12.50 -7.72
CA PHE A 133 -7.54 -13.73 -8.05
C PHE A 133 -6.72 -14.28 -6.89
N VAL A 134 -5.96 -13.42 -6.20
CA VAL A 134 -5.17 -13.85 -5.04
C VAL A 134 -6.09 -14.28 -3.91
N LYS A 135 -7.17 -13.56 -3.60
CA LYS A 135 -8.11 -13.97 -2.53
C LYS A 135 -8.69 -15.36 -2.77
N GLU A 136 -9.08 -15.66 -4.00
CA GLU A 136 -9.70 -16.95 -4.35
C GLU A 136 -8.68 -18.09 -4.41
N ASN A 137 -7.44 -17.77 -4.80
CA ASN A 137 -6.46 -18.78 -5.17
C ASN A 137 -5.18 -18.76 -4.32
N ILE A 138 -5.15 -18.04 -3.20
CA ILE A 138 -3.93 -17.84 -2.37
C ILE A 138 -3.26 -19.16 -1.95
N ASN A 139 -3.99 -20.27 -1.88
CA ASN A 139 -3.45 -21.58 -1.49
C ASN A 139 -2.90 -22.40 -2.67
N THR A 140 -3.02 -21.90 -3.89
CA THR A 140 -2.43 -22.49 -5.10
C THR A 140 -1.09 -21.81 -5.43
N PRO A 141 -0.15 -22.52 -6.08
CA PRO A 141 1.03 -21.89 -6.68
C PRO A 141 0.70 -20.71 -7.61
N ALA A 142 -0.35 -20.82 -8.43
CA ALA A 142 -0.79 -19.74 -9.31
C ALA A 142 -1.18 -18.47 -8.54
N GLY A 143 -2.03 -18.58 -7.52
CA GLY A 143 -2.45 -17.44 -6.71
C GLY A 143 -1.32 -16.83 -5.90
N ARG A 144 -0.43 -17.65 -5.31
CA ARG A 144 0.77 -17.14 -4.61
C ARG A 144 1.69 -16.34 -5.53
N SER A 145 1.80 -16.74 -6.80
CA SER A 145 2.66 -16.06 -7.78
C SER A 145 2.25 -14.61 -8.04
N GLN A 146 1.00 -14.24 -7.74
CA GLN A 146 0.45 -12.90 -7.96
C GLN A 146 0.41 -12.03 -6.69
N VAL A 147 0.93 -12.50 -5.54
CA VAL A 147 0.92 -11.73 -4.28
C VAL A 147 1.69 -10.40 -4.42
N ILE A 148 2.72 -10.35 -5.27
CA ILE A 148 3.49 -9.13 -5.55
C ILE A 148 2.60 -8.01 -6.10
N GLU A 149 1.58 -8.33 -6.88
CA GLU A 149 0.66 -7.35 -7.48
C GLU A 149 -0.23 -6.66 -6.44
N ILE A 150 -0.44 -7.31 -5.29
CA ILE A 150 -1.34 -6.84 -4.24
C ILE A 150 -0.60 -6.34 -3.00
N VAL A 151 0.70 -6.62 -2.87
CA VAL A 151 1.49 -6.30 -1.66
C VAL A 151 1.55 -4.82 -1.35
N GLY A 152 1.27 -3.94 -2.33
CA GLY A 152 1.21 -2.49 -2.18
C GLY A 152 -0.20 -1.94 -1.90
N LEU A 153 -1.24 -2.77 -1.88
CA LEU A 153 -2.60 -2.30 -1.65
C LEU A 153 -2.81 -1.84 -0.19
N PRO A 154 -3.78 -0.94 0.06
CA PRO A 154 -4.17 -0.54 1.41
C PRO A 154 -4.57 -1.74 2.28
N GLU A 155 -4.19 -1.71 3.55
CA GLU A 155 -4.38 -2.80 4.52
C GLU A 155 -5.84 -3.25 4.61
N ARG A 156 -6.79 -2.29 4.54
CA ARG A 156 -8.23 -2.56 4.54
C ARG A 156 -8.70 -3.50 3.42
N LEU A 157 -7.99 -3.57 2.30
CA LEU A 157 -8.31 -4.48 1.19
C LEU A 157 -7.68 -5.86 1.36
N LEU A 158 -6.65 -5.96 2.21
CA LEU A 158 -5.82 -7.14 2.40
C LEU A 158 -6.22 -7.98 3.60
N VAL A 159 -7.18 -7.53 4.42
CA VAL A 159 -7.59 -8.18 5.68
C VAL A 159 -7.98 -9.66 5.52
N GLU A 160 -8.58 -10.04 4.39
CA GLU A 160 -8.99 -11.43 4.12
C GLU A 160 -7.82 -12.33 3.67
N ILE A 161 -6.68 -11.75 3.26
CA ILE A 161 -5.56 -12.55 2.74
C ILE A 161 -4.99 -13.49 3.81
N PRO A 162 -4.66 -13.00 5.04
CA PRO A 162 -4.25 -13.89 6.13
C PRO A 162 -5.31 -14.92 6.53
N GLU A 163 -6.59 -14.56 6.46
CA GLU A 163 -7.71 -15.43 6.88
C GLU A 163 -7.91 -16.61 5.93
N LYS A 164 -7.67 -16.40 4.63
CA LYS A 164 -7.81 -17.43 3.59
C LYS A 164 -6.53 -18.24 3.38
N ALA A 165 -5.38 -17.75 3.81
CA ALA A 165 -4.09 -18.38 3.60
C ALA A 165 -3.89 -19.61 4.51
N ASP A 166 -3.50 -20.74 3.90
CA ASP A 166 -3.09 -21.94 4.63
C ASP A 166 -1.66 -21.83 5.18
N SER A 167 -1.21 -22.88 5.87
CA SER A 167 0.14 -22.90 6.46
C SER A 167 1.27 -22.73 5.45
N VAL A 168 1.09 -23.15 4.18
CA VAL A 168 2.09 -23.02 3.11
C VAL A 168 2.13 -21.56 2.67
N SER A 169 0.97 -20.97 2.40
CA SER A 169 0.87 -19.58 1.96
C SER A 169 1.30 -18.59 3.03
N LEU A 170 1.06 -18.87 4.31
CA LEU A 170 1.54 -18.06 5.44
C LEU A 170 3.07 -18.07 5.59
N ARG A 171 3.78 -19.03 4.99
CA ARG A 171 5.25 -19.01 4.93
C ARG A 171 5.80 -18.18 3.78
N HIS A 172 4.97 -17.76 2.82
CA HIS A 172 5.43 -16.96 1.68
C HIS A 172 5.87 -15.56 2.15
N PRO A 173 7.08 -15.07 1.81
CA PRO A 173 7.62 -13.82 2.36
C PRO A 173 6.71 -12.60 2.14
N LEU A 174 6.12 -12.48 0.94
CA LEU A 174 5.19 -11.38 0.65
C LEU A 174 3.87 -11.50 1.41
N VAL A 175 3.41 -12.73 1.69
CA VAL A 175 2.22 -12.96 2.51
C VAL A 175 2.51 -12.59 3.96
N GLN A 176 3.69 -12.92 4.48
CA GLN A 176 4.12 -12.47 5.81
C GLN A 176 4.19 -10.94 5.93
N LYS A 177 4.64 -10.26 4.86
CA LYS A 177 4.60 -8.79 4.80
C LYS A 177 3.17 -8.27 4.88
N ILE A 178 2.22 -8.90 4.18
CA ILE A 178 0.79 -8.58 4.27
C ILE A 178 0.26 -8.84 5.68
N VAL A 179 0.53 -10.02 6.26
CA VAL A 179 0.12 -10.39 7.63
C VAL A 179 0.59 -9.34 8.63
N LYS A 180 1.86 -8.93 8.57
CA LYS A 180 2.41 -7.91 9.46
C LYS A 180 1.65 -6.58 9.33
N ARG A 181 1.42 -6.11 8.10
CA ARG A 181 0.70 -4.85 7.85
C ARG A 181 -0.75 -4.92 8.32
N VAL A 182 -1.44 -6.02 8.05
CA VAL A 182 -2.83 -6.26 8.50
C VAL A 182 -2.90 -6.33 10.02
N ASN A 183 -1.96 -6.99 10.68
CA ASN A 183 -1.91 -7.04 12.15
C ASN A 183 -1.71 -5.65 12.75
N THR A 184 -0.79 -4.84 12.22
CA THR A 184 -0.62 -3.45 12.65
C THR A 184 -1.90 -2.64 12.44
N TYR A 185 -2.54 -2.77 11.27
CA TYR A 185 -3.81 -2.10 10.98
C TYR A 185 -4.93 -2.49 11.94
N ASN A 186 -5.07 -3.78 12.23
CA ASN A 186 -6.07 -4.31 13.14
C ASN A 186 -5.81 -3.93 14.61
N ALA A 187 -4.54 -3.73 15.00
CA ALA A 187 -4.18 -3.30 16.35
C ALA A 187 -4.64 -1.87 16.67
N VAL A 188 -4.87 -1.04 15.65
CA VAL A 188 -5.37 0.34 15.77
C VAL A 188 -6.74 0.54 15.13
N ALA A 189 -7.56 -0.51 15.07
CA ALA A 189 -8.95 -0.41 14.63
C ALA A 189 -9.81 0.29 15.70
N VAL A 190 -10.96 0.84 15.28
CA VAL A 190 -11.95 1.40 16.22
C VAL A 190 -12.39 0.29 17.19
N GLY A 191 -12.42 0.61 18.48
CA GLY A 191 -12.68 -0.32 19.58
C GLY A 191 -11.43 -0.98 20.17
N LYS A 192 -10.23 -0.74 19.63
CA LYS A 192 -8.96 -1.21 20.20
C LYS A 192 -8.32 -0.16 21.10
N THR A 193 -7.55 -0.61 22.09
CA THR A 193 -6.69 0.26 22.89
C THR A 193 -5.61 0.88 22.00
N TYR A 194 -5.25 2.13 22.29
CA TYR A 194 -4.17 2.84 21.63
C TYR A 194 -2.85 2.04 21.68
N GLN A 195 -1.97 2.29 20.71
CA GLN A 195 -0.62 1.75 20.70
C GLN A 195 0.33 2.83 21.18
N ASP A 196 1.09 2.56 22.24
CA ASP A 196 2.09 3.51 22.71
C ASP A 196 3.23 3.63 21.69
N ALA A 197 3.86 4.79 21.60
CA ALA A 197 4.97 5.06 20.68
C ALA A 197 5.92 6.10 21.26
N VAL A 198 7.20 5.93 20.95
CA VAL A 198 8.26 6.88 21.31
C VAL A 198 8.27 8.03 20.31
N VAL A 199 8.18 9.26 20.81
CA VAL A 199 8.20 10.51 20.03
C VAL A 199 9.00 11.58 20.77
N PHE A 200 9.24 12.73 20.15
CA PHE A 200 10.05 13.80 20.74
C PHE A 200 9.24 15.07 20.96
N ASP A 201 9.38 15.71 22.11
CA ASP A 201 8.72 16.99 22.38
C ASP A 201 9.47 18.20 21.76
N THR A 202 8.94 19.40 21.98
CA THR A 202 9.55 20.65 21.48
C THR A 202 10.94 20.94 22.08
N GLN A 203 11.28 20.33 23.22
CA GLN A 203 12.57 20.40 23.90
C GLN A 203 13.52 19.26 23.51
N ASN A 204 13.16 18.45 22.49
CA ASN A 204 13.92 17.26 22.05
C ASN A 204 14.00 16.13 23.08
N GLN A 205 13.13 16.13 24.09
CA GLN A 205 13.09 15.05 25.04
C GLN A 205 12.28 13.90 24.46
N GLU A 206 12.79 12.69 24.65
CA GLU A 206 12.07 11.48 24.31
C GLU A 206 10.88 11.34 25.28
N VAL A 207 9.68 11.19 24.73
CA VAL A 207 8.42 11.04 25.47
C VAL A 207 7.58 9.93 24.84
N HIS A 208 6.57 9.48 25.57
CA HIS A 208 5.65 8.42 25.13
C HIS A 208 4.26 8.97 24.85
N LEU A 209 3.51 8.35 23.94
CA LEU A 209 2.09 8.68 23.74
C LEU A 209 1.26 8.40 25.00
N SER A 210 1.64 7.40 25.79
CA SER A 210 1.07 7.12 27.10
C SER A 210 1.22 8.27 28.11
N ASP A 211 2.10 9.24 27.85
CA ASP A 211 2.20 10.44 28.69
C ASP A 211 1.02 11.38 28.51
N TYR A 212 0.25 11.23 27.43
CA TYR A 212 -0.89 12.08 27.09
C TYR A 212 -2.23 11.32 27.08
N ILE A 213 -2.21 10.02 26.78
CA ILE A 213 -3.40 9.19 26.53
C ILE A 213 -3.73 8.30 27.74
N GLY A 214 -5.02 8.01 27.95
CA GLY A 214 -5.48 7.12 29.02
C GLY A 214 -5.49 7.74 30.41
N LYS A 215 -5.45 9.09 30.48
CA LYS A 215 -5.40 9.87 31.73
C LYS A 215 -6.75 10.56 32.04
N GLY A 216 -7.86 9.90 31.69
CA GLY A 216 -9.20 10.43 31.97
C GLY A 216 -9.69 11.52 31.01
N LYS A 217 -8.96 11.79 29.93
CA LYS A 217 -9.34 12.76 28.88
C LYS A 217 -9.60 12.06 27.54
N TYR A 218 -10.52 12.60 26.76
CA TYR A 218 -10.57 12.35 25.32
C TYR A 218 -9.33 12.97 24.67
N VAL A 219 -8.64 12.22 23.81
CA VAL A 219 -7.44 12.68 23.12
C VAL A 219 -7.63 12.54 21.62
N LEU A 220 -7.44 13.64 20.89
CA LEU A 220 -7.30 13.63 19.44
C LEU A 220 -5.82 13.61 19.08
N ILE A 221 -5.32 12.51 18.53
CA ILE A 221 -4.02 12.51 17.84
C ILE A 221 -4.24 13.10 16.44
N ASP A 222 -3.48 14.14 16.10
CA ASP A 222 -3.45 14.74 14.76
C ASP A 222 -2.06 14.57 14.14
N PHE A 223 -1.96 13.69 13.16
CA PHE A 223 -0.74 13.53 12.35
C PHE A 223 -0.71 14.57 11.24
N TRP A 224 0.32 15.40 11.25
CA TRP A 224 0.45 16.56 10.36
C TRP A 224 1.91 16.77 9.92
N ALA A 225 2.16 17.82 9.14
CA ALA A 225 3.49 18.31 8.81
C ALA A 225 3.42 19.78 8.36
N SER A 226 4.50 20.54 8.52
CA SER A 226 4.57 21.95 8.17
C SER A 226 4.31 22.23 6.67
N TRP A 227 4.73 21.32 5.80
CA TRP A 227 4.55 21.37 4.35
C TRP A 227 3.17 20.86 3.89
N CYS A 228 2.38 20.25 4.78
CA CYS A 228 1.06 19.72 4.45
C CYS A 228 0.02 20.84 4.44
N ARG A 229 -0.18 21.47 3.27
CA ARG A 229 -1.17 22.54 3.10
C ARG A 229 -2.59 22.17 3.60
N PRO A 230 -3.15 20.98 3.31
CA PRO A 230 -4.45 20.58 3.86
C PRO A 230 -4.44 20.45 5.38
N CYS A 231 -3.33 20.01 5.99
CA CYS A 231 -3.21 19.93 7.44
C CYS A 231 -3.26 21.33 8.08
N CYS A 232 -2.48 22.27 7.55
CA CYS A 232 -2.44 23.65 8.03
C CYS A 232 -3.81 24.35 7.87
N ALA A 233 -4.59 24.00 6.85
CA ALA A 233 -5.93 24.53 6.63
C ALA A 233 -6.96 24.06 7.68
N GLU A 234 -6.75 22.91 8.31
CA GLU A 234 -7.64 22.38 9.36
C GLU A 234 -7.34 22.95 10.76
N MET A 235 -6.15 23.53 10.97
CA MET A 235 -5.70 24.02 12.29
C MET A 235 -6.63 25.07 12.93
N PRO A 236 -7.24 26.03 12.19
CA PRO A 236 -8.21 26.95 12.78
C PRO A 236 -9.42 26.23 13.41
N GLU A 237 -9.91 25.17 12.77
CA GLU A 237 -11.04 24.38 13.32
C GLU A 237 -10.59 23.54 14.52
N LEU A 238 -9.40 22.93 14.47
CA LEU A 238 -8.85 22.22 15.63
C LEU A 238 -8.66 23.14 16.83
N LYS A 239 -8.17 24.37 16.61
CA LYS A 239 -8.05 25.38 17.67
C LYS A 239 -9.41 25.73 18.27
N ARG A 240 -10.42 25.96 17.43
CA ARG A 240 -11.80 26.23 17.87
C ARG A 240 -12.34 25.10 18.74
N LEU A 241 -12.14 23.85 18.33
CA LEU A 241 -12.56 22.67 19.09
C LEU A 241 -11.80 22.54 20.41
N TYR A 242 -10.48 22.77 20.39
CA TYR A 242 -9.65 22.71 21.58
C TYR A 242 -10.07 23.76 22.61
N ASP A 243 -10.23 25.03 22.21
CA ASP A 243 -10.67 26.10 23.11
C ASP A 243 -12.06 25.82 23.70
N GLN A 244 -12.96 25.22 22.91
CA GLN A 244 -14.30 24.87 23.37
C GLN A 244 -14.31 23.73 24.40
N TYR A 245 -13.46 22.71 24.22
CA TYR A 245 -13.57 21.45 24.96
C TYR A 245 -12.41 21.14 25.92
N LYS A 246 -11.30 21.88 25.92
CA LYS A 246 -10.13 21.57 26.77
C LYS A 246 -10.43 21.52 28.26
N GLN A 247 -11.37 22.36 28.73
CA GLN A 247 -11.84 22.36 30.12
C GLN A 247 -12.87 21.24 30.44
N GLN A 248 -13.34 20.52 29.42
CA GLN A 248 -14.33 19.43 29.52
C GLN A 248 -13.68 18.05 29.34
N GLY A 249 -12.37 17.93 29.59
CA GLY A 249 -11.65 16.67 29.48
C GLY A 249 -11.26 16.30 28.05
N PHE A 250 -10.96 17.28 27.20
CA PHE A 250 -10.43 17.07 25.85
C PHE A 250 -8.98 17.55 25.73
N GLU A 251 -8.18 16.85 24.94
CA GLU A 251 -6.80 17.18 24.62
C GLU A 251 -6.54 16.93 23.13
N ILE A 252 -5.67 17.73 22.51
CA ILE A 252 -5.14 17.43 21.18
C ILE A 252 -3.64 17.14 21.32
N VAL A 253 -3.17 16.09 20.68
CA VAL A 253 -1.74 15.78 20.56
C VAL A 253 -1.37 15.84 19.09
N GLY A 254 -0.65 16.88 18.68
CA GLY A 254 -0.12 16.99 17.34
C GLY A 254 1.14 16.15 17.20
N ILE A 255 1.21 15.30 16.18
CA ILE A 255 2.40 14.50 15.84
C ILE A 255 2.84 14.89 14.43
N SER A 256 3.97 15.56 14.31
CA SER A 256 4.55 15.84 12.99
C SER A 256 5.33 14.64 12.48
N VAL A 257 5.12 14.29 11.20
CA VAL A 257 5.88 13.25 10.48
C VAL A 257 7.04 13.82 9.66
N GLU A 258 7.36 15.11 9.84
CA GLU A 258 8.50 15.74 9.19
C GLU A 258 9.83 15.48 9.93
N GLN A 259 10.95 15.66 9.24
CA GLN A 259 12.30 15.52 9.83
C GLN A 259 12.91 16.88 10.20
N ASP A 260 12.47 17.96 9.56
CA ASP A 260 12.97 19.32 9.79
C ASP A 260 12.30 19.95 11.02
N LYS A 261 13.04 20.00 12.11
CA LYS A 261 12.57 20.51 13.39
C LYS A 261 12.32 22.02 13.39
N ASP A 262 13.07 22.79 12.62
CA ASP A 262 12.97 24.25 12.64
C ASP A 262 11.73 24.69 11.87
N SER A 263 11.47 24.08 10.71
CA SER A 263 10.22 24.27 9.96
C SER A 263 8.99 23.89 10.78
N TRP A 264 9.06 22.76 11.49
CA TRP A 264 8.02 22.30 12.40
C TRP A 264 7.72 23.34 13.50
N LYS A 265 8.74 23.80 14.22
CA LYS A 265 8.60 24.79 15.30
C LYS A 265 8.08 26.13 14.81
N ALA A 266 8.65 26.63 13.71
CA ALA A 266 8.20 27.88 13.10
C ALA A 266 6.70 27.80 12.72
N LYS A 267 6.27 26.65 12.19
CA LYS A 267 4.86 26.46 11.83
C LYS A 267 3.94 26.36 13.05
N ILE A 268 4.38 25.73 14.14
CA ILE A 268 3.64 25.71 15.42
C ILE A 268 3.38 27.14 15.92
N GLU A 269 4.41 27.99 15.90
CA GLU A 269 4.32 29.38 16.33
C GLU A 269 3.40 30.20 15.40
N GLU A 270 3.57 30.04 14.08
CA GLU A 270 2.73 30.69 13.06
C GLU A 270 1.25 30.35 13.24
N LEU A 271 0.92 29.07 13.45
CA LEU A 271 -0.44 28.57 13.60
C LEU A 271 -0.99 28.68 15.03
N ARG A 272 -0.16 29.14 15.98
CA ARG A 272 -0.51 29.34 17.41
C ARG A 272 -1.13 28.09 18.03
N MET A 273 -0.48 26.95 17.81
CA MET A 273 -0.91 25.64 18.31
C MET A 273 -0.51 25.52 19.78
N ASP A 274 -1.50 25.64 20.68
CA ASP A 274 -1.33 25.73 22.14
C ASP A 274 -1.56 24.40 22.88
N TRP A 275 -1.63 23.31 22.14
CA TRP A 275 -1.70 21.94 22.66
C TRP A 275 -0.37 21.21 22.43
N PRO A 276 -0.11 20.07 23.13
CA PRO A 276 1.12 19.30 22.97
C PRO A 276 1.47 19.01 21.50
N GLN A 277 2.73 19.32 21.14
CA GLN A 277 3.29 19.06 19.83
C GLN A 277 4.50 18.12 19.95
N LEU A 278 4.45 17.04 19.19
CA LEU A 278 5.43 15.96 19.18
C LEU A 278 5.97 15.75 17.76
N LEU A 279 7.17 15.22 17.67
CA LEU A 279 7.89 14.92 16.43
C LEU A 279 8.18 13.42 16.34
N ASP A 280 7.73 12.78 15.26
CA ASP A 280 7.93 11.35 15.02
C ASP A 280 9.13 11.09 14.09
N VAL A 281 10.32 11.47 14.55
CA VAL A 281 11.59 11.40 13.80
C VAL A 281 11.86 9.98 13.27
N LYS A 282 11.49 8.96 14.05
CA LYS A 282 11.72 7.54 13.71
C LYS A 282 10.54 6.92 12.94
N GLU A 283 9.50 7.68 12.65
CA GLU A 283 8.22 7.23 12.07
C GLU A 283 7.57 6.06 12.84
N GLU A 284 7.82 5.98 14.14
CA GLU A 284 7.30 4.89 14.97
C GLU A 284 5.79 5.03 15.15
N ALA A 285 5.31 6.22 15.51
CA ALA A 285 3.90 6.50 15.67
C ALA A 285 3.18 6.36 14.31
N ALA A 286 3.71 6.95 13.25
CA ALA A 286 3.15 6.87 11.90
C ALA A 286 2.99 5.42 11.43
N ARG A 287 4.00 4.57 11.65
CA ARG A 287 3.90 3.13 11.32
C ARG A 287 2.88 2.40 12.19
N LYS A 288 2.88 2.62 13.51
CA LYS A 288 1.93 1.95 14.43
C LYS A 288 0.47 2.30 14.13
N TYR A 289 0.20 3.55 13.75
CA TYR A 289 -1.15 4.01 13.43
C TYR A 289 -1.55 3.84 11.96
N VAL A 290 -0.65 3.30 11.13
CA VAL A 290 -0.84 3.07 9.68
C VAL A 290 -1.16 4.37 8.94
N VAL A 291 -0.36 5.40 9.21
CA VAL A 291 -0.46 6.72 8.59
C VAL A 291 0.14 6.65 7.19
N GLY A 292 -0.72 6.39 6.19
CA GLY A 292 -0.32 6.38 4.78
C GLY A 292 -0.40 7.75 4.09
N THR A 293 -1.24 8.65 4.62
CA THR A 293 -1.44 10.01 4.09
C THR A 293 -1.82 10.93 5.24
N ILE A 294 -1.30 12.17 5.22
CA ILE A 294 -1.71 13.23 6.13
C ILE A 294 -2.63 14.25 5.42
N PRO A 295 -3.55 14.90 6.13
CA PRO A 295 -3.76 14.82 7.58
C PRO A 295 -4.29 13.44 8.02
N HIS A 296 -4.08 13.02 9.26
CA HIS A 296 -4.63 11.76 9.77
C HIS A 296 -4.98 11.91 11.24
N THR A 297 -6.22 11.62 11.60
CA THR A 297 -6.71 11.83 12.98
C THR A 297 -7.08 10.51 13.63
N VAL A 298 -6.82 10.40 14.93
CA VAL A 298 -7.25 9.27 15.76
C VAL A 298 -7.85 9.84 17.05
N LEU A 299 -9.14 9.62 17.25
CA LEU A 299 -9.83 10.04 18.47
C LEU A 299 -9.88 8.88 19.45
N ILE A 300 -9.42 9.13 20.67
CA ILE A 300 -9.26 8.16 21.74
C ILE A 300 -10.07 8.62 22.95
N ASP A 301 -10.75 7.68 23.61
CA ASP A 301 -11.57 7.95 24.79
C ASP A 301 -10.74 8.02 26.09
N PRO A 302 -11.34 8.43 27.23
CA PRO A 302 -10.66 8.53 28.52
C PRO A 302 -9.97 7.23 29.01
N SER A 303 -10.44 6.07 28.54
CA SER A 303 -9.89 4.76 28.90
C SER A 303 -8.74 4.32 27.98
N GLY A 304 -8.44 5.10 26.93
CA GLY A 304 -7.42 4.78 25.94
C GLY A 304 -7.94 3.95 24.77
N VAL A 305 -9.25 3.87 24.54
CA VAL A 305 -9.84 3.14 23.40
C VAL A 305 -10.03 4.07 22.19
N ILE A 306 -9.62 3.62 21.01
CA ILE A 306 -9.82 4.33 19.75
C ILE A 306 -11.31 4.32 19.40
N ILE A 307 -11.94 5.49 19.28
CA ILE A 307 -13.38 5.63 19.01
C ILE A 307 -13.71 6.25 17.66
N ALA A 308 -12.73 6.86 16.98
CA ALA A 308 -12.84 7.30 15.59
C ALA A 308 -11.47 7.47 14.94
N LYS A 309 -11.42 7.41 13.60
CA LYS A 309 -10.22 7.69 12.79
C LYS A 309 -10.60 8.49 11.55
N ASN A 310 -9.66 9.28 11.04
CA ASN A 310 -9.77 10.00 9.76
C ASN A 310 -10.98 10.96 9.65
N LEU A 311 -11.49 11.45 10.77
CA LEU A 311 -12.54 12.49 10.77
C LEU A 311 -11.91 13.88 10.66
N ARG A 312 -12.59 14.79 9.96
CA ARG A 312 -12.18 16.18 9.76
C ARG A 312 -13.36 17.13 9.75
N GLY A 313 -13.06 18.44 9.82
CA GLY A 313 -14.05 19.50 9.81
C GLY A 313 -15.27 19.21 10.68
N LYS A 314 -16.46 19.34 10.09
CA LYS A 314 -17.75 19.18 10.77
C LYS A 314 -17.93 17.80 11.42
N GLU A 315 -17.55 16.73 10.72
CA GLU A 315 -17.72 15.35 11.22
C GLU A 315 -16.89 15.10 12.48
N LEU A 316 -15.66 15.63 12.52
CA LEU A 316 -14.80 15.56 13.70
C LEU A 316 -15.43 16.32 14.87
N GLY A 317 -15.89 17.56 14.63
CA GLY A 317 -16.53 18.38 15.64
C GLY A 317 -17.80 17.74 16.23
N GLU A 318 -18.65 17.16 15.38
CA GLU A 318 -19.85 16.43 15.79
C GLU A 318 -19.50 15.20 16.64
N LYS A 319 -18.47 14.43 16.24
CA LYS A 319 -18.03 13.25 17.00
C LYS A 319 -17.46 13.62 18.37
N ILE A 320 -16.66 14.68 18.47
CA ILE A 320 -16.11 15.17 19.74
C ILE A 320 -17.25 15.63 20.65
N ALA A 321 -18.17 16.46 20.13
CA ALA A 321 -19.32 16.96 20.87
C ALA A 321 -20.21 15.82 21.40
N GLN A 322 -20.42 14.77 20.60
CA GLN A 322 -21.18 13.59 21.01
C GLN A 322 -20.48 12.80 22.11
N SER A 323 -19.14 12.71 22.05
CA SER A 323 -18.36 11.89 22.98
C SER A 323 -18.24 12.54 24.36
N ILE A 324 -17.99 13.85 24.42
CA ILE A 324 -17.79 14.60 25.67
C ILE A 324 -19.09 14.78 26.47
N LYS A 325 -20.25 14.76 25.80
CA LYS A 325 -21.56 14.90 26.46
C LYS A 325 -22.07 13.65 27.19
N LYS A 326 -21.41 12.50 27.03
CA LYS A 326 -21.79 11.22 27.65
C LYS A 326 -21.09 11.03 28.98
#